data_AF-A0A9E2IXW4-F1
#
_entry.id   AF-A0A9E2IXW4-F1
#
_cell.length_a   1.000
_cell.length_b   1.000
_cell.length_c   1.000
_cell.angle_alpha   90.00
_cell.angle_beta   90.00
_cell.angle_gamma   90.00
#
_symmetry.space_group_name_H-M   'P 1'
#
loop_
_entity.id
_entity.type
_entity.pdbx_description
1 polymer ?
#
loop_
_entity_poly.entity_id
_entity_poly.type
_entity_poly.pdbx_seq_one_letter_code
_entity_poly.pdbx_strand_id
1 'polypeptide(L)'
;MRIVETYSHLNGEEYLIARQPSLYQEIKDVIAAVDANGCRTKRSREKTMPGKRLYSPKALNREFARHFNAAGWSETRYNYYVTTNRSQMEEMVRLPLKQQKTYLLDQGVVSPIKSYKQTDFVKNQIAVEVQFGKYAFVAFDLFVKHLLFYSGGIIHVGVEILPMMAMSKDPAGGRMLSTGIAYYEGEVYNILRHGRTSPPVPLLIIGIVP
;
A
#
# COMPACT_ATOMS: atom_id res chain seq x y z
N MET A 1 -13.92 11.46 1.97
CA MET A 1 -13.03 11.93 0.86
C MET A 1 -13.63 11.52 -0.48
N ARG A 2 -13.06 11.92 -1.62
CA ARG A 2 -13.51 11.47 -2.94
C ARG A 2 -12.39 10.88 -3.78
N ILE A 3 -12.74 9.87 -4.58
CA ILE A 3 -11.88 9.30 -5.61
C ILE A 3 -11.89 10.23 -6.82
N VAL A 4 -10.71 10.49 -7.38
CA VAL A 4 -10.53 11.35 -8.58
C VAL A 4 -10.13 10.50 -9.77
N GLU A 5 -9.16 9.62 -9.57
CA GLU A 5 -8.62 8.76 -10.63
C GLU A 5 -8.36 7.35 -10.08
N THR A 6 -8.42 6.37 -10.98
CA THR A 6 -7.97 5.01 -10.74
C THR A 6 -7.02 4.57 -11.85
N TYR A 7 -6.04 3.74 -11.49
CA TYR A 7 -5.17 3.06 -12.43
C TYR A 7 -5.19 1.56 -12.14
N SER A 8 -5.70 0.78 -13.11
CA SER A 8 -5.73 -0.67 -13.05
C SER A 8 -4.47 -1.26 -13.70
N HIS A 9 -3.57 -1.79 -12.88
CA HIS A 9 -2.37 -2.47 -13.32
C HIS A 9 -2.62 -3.97 -13.37
N LEU A 10 -2.32 -4.61 -14.51
CA LEU A 10 -2.58 -6.04 -14.76
C LEU A 10 -4.03 -6.45 -14.42
N ASN A 11 -4.98 -5.58 -14.76
CA ASN A 11 -6.41 -5.77 -14.57
C ASN A 11 -6.84 -5.99 -13.10
N GLY A 12 -6.15 -5.32 -12.16
CA GLY A 12 -6.45 -5.42 -10.72
C GLY A 12 -7.84 -4.89 -10.36
N GLU A 13 -8.28 -3.79 -10.99
CA GLU A 13 -9.62 -3.25 -10.78
C GLU A 13 -10.71 -4.18 -11.33
N GLU A 14 -10.50 -4.73 -12.52
CA GLU A 14 -11.42 -5.66 -13.17
C GLU A 14 -11.56 -6.95 -12.36
N TYR A 15 -10.47 -7.44 -11.75
CA TYR A 15 -10.55 -8.55 -10.79
C TYR A 15 -11.47 -8.20 -9.62
N LEU A 16 -11.31 -7.01 -9.02
CA LEU A 16 -12.15 -6.56 -7.92
C LEU A 16 -13.62 -6.45 -8.34
N ILE A 17 -13.91 -5.87 -9.51
CA ILE A 17 -15.27 -5.76 -10.07
C ILE A 17 -15.89 -7.14 -10.29
N ALA A 18 -15.16 -8.07 -10.91
CA ALA A 18 -15.71 -9.35 -11.34
C ALA A 18 -15.76 -10.41 -10.23
N ARG A 19 -14.80 -10.39 -9.28
CA ARG A 19 -14.61 -11.45 -8.29
C ARG A 19 -14.86 -10.99 -6.86
N GLN A 20 -14.68 -9.71 -6.56
CA GLN A 20 -14.79 -9.16 -5.20
C GLN A 20 -15.60 -7.84 -5.17
N PRO A 21 -16.78 -7.74 -5.84
CA PRO A 21 -17.48 -6.47 -5.99
C PRO A 21 -17.88 -5.84 -4.66
N SER A 22 -18.27 -6.65 -3.68
CA SER A 22 -18.61 -6.17 -2.33
C SER A 22 -17.41 -5.54 -1.62
N LEU A 23 -16.21 -6.12 -1.73
CA LEU A 23 -15.01 -5.53 -1.15
C LEU A 23 -14.59 -4.27 -1.88
N TYR A 24 -14.78 -4.22 -3.20
CA TYR A 24 -14.49 -3.00 -3.95
C TYR A 24 -15.40 -1.84 -3.51
N GLN A 25 -16.69 -2.12 -3.36
CA GLN A 25 -17.65 -1.14 -2.84
C GLN A 25 -17.27 -0.71 -1.42
N GLU A 26 -16.91 -1.66 -0.55
CA GLU A 26 -16.49 -1.37 0.82
C GLU A 26 -15.24 -0.45 0.88
N ILE A 27 -14.25 -0.65 0.01
CA ILE A 27 -13.09 0.25 -0.11
C ILE A 27 -13.54 1.68 -0.51
N LYS A 28 -14.45 1.79 -1.47
CA LYS A 28 -15.00 3.10 -1.89
C LYS A 28 -15.77 3.78 -0.75
N ASP A 29 -16.55 3.03 -0.01
CA ASP A 29 -17.35 3.53 1.12
C ASP A 29 -16.44 4.02 2.25
N VAL A 30 -15.36 3.29 2.56
CA VAL A 30 -14.33 3.73 3.52
C VAL A 30 -13.70 5.05 3.08
N ILE A 31 -13.28 5.17 1.81
CA ILE A 31 -12.72 6.42 1.28
C ILE A 31 -13.74 7.57 1.40
N ALA A 32 -15.01 7.31 1.07
CA ALA A 32 -16.08 8.29 1.18
C ALA A 32 -16.27 8.79 2.62
N ALA A 33 -16.21 7.88 3.60
CA ALA A 33 -16.47 8.17 5.00
C ALA A 33 -15.34 8.92 5.73
N VAL A 34 -14.12 8.99 5.19
CA VAL A 34 -13.00 9.71 5.81
C VAL A 34 -13.25 11.22 5.80
N ASP A 35 -13.27 11.84 6.98
CA ASP A 35 -13.25 13.30 7.14
C ASP A 35 -11.80 13.83 7.09
N ALA A 36 -11.37 14.22 5.89
CA ALA A 36 -10.06 14.83 5.71
C ALA A 36 -9.95 16.21 6.38
N ASN A 37 -11.03 16.99 6.48
CA ASN A 37 -10.99 18.34 7.05
C ASN A 37 -10.65 18.29 8.54
N GLY A 38 -11.24 17.34 9.29
CA GLY A 38 -10.88 17.03 10.66
C GLY A 38 -9.41 16.61 10.84
N CYS A 39 -8.74 16.18 9.77
CA CYS A 39 -7.34 15.77 9.79
C CYS A 39 -6.33 16.92 9.56
N ARG A 40 -6.76 18.17 9.37
CA ARG A 40 -5.91 19.38 9.22
C ARG A 40 -5.31 19.88 10.53
N THR A 41 -4.63 18.98 11.23
CA THR A 41 -4.14 19.20 12.61
C THR A 41 -2.66 19.52 12.69
N LYS A 42 -1.89 19.34 11.60
CA LYS A 42 -0.43 19.53 11.61
C LYS A 42 -0.09 21.00 11.43
N ARG A 43 0.68 21.57 12.35
CA ARG A 43 1.33 22.88 12.16
C ARG A 43 2.67 22.70 11.46
N SER A 44 2.86 23.38 10.34
CA SER A 44 4.10 23.34 9.58
C SER A 44 5.26 24.01 10.32
N ARG A 45 6.43 23.37 10.25
CA ARG A 45 7.74 23.90 10.69
C ARG A 45 8.68 24.13 9.49
N GLU A 46 8.18 24.00 8.27
CA GLU A 46 8.98 24.16 7.06
C GLU A 46 9.28 25.65 6.84
N LYS A 47 10.53 25.98 6.47
CA LYS A 47 10.99 27.37 6.29
C LYS A 47 10.11 28.18 5.33
N THR A 48 9.53 27.52 4.32
CA THR A 48 8.70 28.15 3.27
C THR A 48 7.24 28.36 3.67
N MET A 49 6.78 27.79 4.79
CA MET A 49 5.39 27.91 5.25
C MET A 49 5.26 27.71 6.77
N PRO A 50 5.92 28.53 7.60
CA PRO A 50 5.87 28.38 9.05
C PRO A 50 4.46 28.59 9.60
N GLY A 51 4.03 27.77 10.55
CA GLY A 51 2.77 27.94 11.28
C GLY A 51 1.50 27.53 10.53
N LYS A 52 1.57 27.28 9.22
CA LYS A 52 0.44 26.86 8.38
C LYS A 52 -0.17 25.53 8.84
N ARG A 53 -1.51 25.41 8.79
CA ARG A 53 -2.22 24.17 9.10
C ARG A 53 -2.31 23.28 7.87
N LEU A 54 -1.65 22.14 7.94
CA LEU A 54 -1.57 21.10 6.92
C LEU A 54 -2.41 19.89 7.34
N TYR A 55 -2.76 19.04 6.36
CA TYR A 55 -3.19 17.69 6.63
C TYR A 55 -2.07 16.93 7.36
N SER A 56 -2.45 16.22 8.42
CA SER A 56 -1.54 15.38 9.19
C SER A 56 -1.61 13.95 8.66
N PRO A 57 -0.52 13.40 8.07
CA PRO A 57 -0.49 11.99 7.66
C PRO A 57 -0.87 11.03 8.79
N LYS A 58 -0.42 11.31 10.01
CA LYS A 58 -0.78 10.51 11.19
C LYS A 58 -2.28 10.57 11.52
N ALA A 59 -2.92 11.72 11.32
CA ALA A 59 -4.37 11.84 11.55
C ALA A 59 -5.15 11.13 10.44
N LEU A 60 -4.74 11.30 9.18
CA LEU A 60 -5.34 10.62 8.03
C LEU A 60 -5.23 9.10 8.17
N ASN A 61 -4.04 8.57 8.42
CA ASN A 61 -3.83 7.12 8.60
C ASN A 61 -4.70 6.57 9.74
N ARG A 62 -4.84 7.30 10.85
CA ARG A 62 -5.71 6.88 11.96
C ARG A 62 -7.20 6.88 11.56
N GLU A 63 -7.63 7.87 10.80
CA GLU A 63 -9.02 7.97 10.34
C GLU A 63 -9.36 6.85 9.34
N PHE A 64 -8.46 6.57 8.39
CA PHE A 64 -8.58 5.41 7.51
C PHE A 64 -8.59 4.09 8.31
N ALA A 65 -7.66 3.90 9.23
CA ALA A 65 -7.60 2.69 10.06
C ALA A 65 -8.89 2.49 10.86
N ARG A 66 -9.49 3.56 11.40
CA ARG A 66 -10.75 3.47 12.12
C ARG A 66 -11.86 2.89 11.25
N HIS A 67 -11.99 3.37 10.01
CA HIS A 67 -13.04 2.92 9.08
C HIS A 67 -12.76 1.52 8.53
N PHE A 68 -11.52 1.22 8.13
CA PHE A 68 -11.13 -0.12 7.67
C PHE A 68 -11.31 -1.18 8.76
N ASN A 69 -10.89 -0.89 10.00
CA ASN A 69 -11.07 -1.81 11.12
C ASN A 69 -12.56 -2.03 11.45
N ALA A 70 -13.38 -0.97 11.37
CA ALA A 70 -14.83 -1.10 11.56
C ALA A 70 -15.49 -1.95 10.46
N ALA A 71 -14.93 -1.94 9.25
CA ALA A 71 -15.34 -2.81 8.15
C ALA A 71 -14.72 -4.23 8.23
N GLY A 72 -13.97 -4.55 9.28
CA GLY A 72 -13.38 -5.87 9.50
C GLY A 72 -12.12 -6.16 8.69
N TRP A 73 -11.44 -5.13 8.19
CA TRP A 73 -10.09 -5.28 7.68
C TRP A 73 -9.11 -5.32 8.83
N SER A 74 -8.03 -6.08 8.68
CA SER A 74 -7.03 -6.22 9.73
C SER A 74 -5.63 -6.28 9.18
N GLU A 75 -4.69 -5.85 10.00
CA GLU A 75 -3.27 -5.95 9.71
C GLU A 75 -2.83 -7.41 9.56
N THR A 76 -2.02 -7.69 8.53
CA THR A 76 -1.49 -9.03 8.29
C THR A 76 0.02 -9.02 8.23
N ARG A 77 0.64 -9.94 8.97
CA ARG A 77 2.09 -10.16 8.97
C ARG A 77 2.45 -11.44 8.24
N TYR A 78 3.16 -11.31 7.12
CA TYR A 78 3.73 -12.44 6.39
C TYR A 78 5.17 -12.69 6.85
N ASN A 79 5.40 -13.84 7.49
CA ASN A 79 6.70 -14.28 7.95
C ASN A 79 7.28 -15.30 6.95
N TYR A 80 8.57 -15.21 6.68
CA TYR A 80 9.26 -16.09 5.74
C TYR A 80 10.74 -16.24 6.12
N TYR A 81 11.41 -17.26 5.59
CA TYR A 81 12.87 -17.38 5.61
C TYR A 81 13.47 -16.90 4.30
N VAL A 82 14.65 -16.29 4.35
CA VAL A 82 15.36 -15.81 3.16
C VAL A 82 16.45 -16.79 2.72
N THR A 83 16.70 -16.82 1.41
CA THR A 83 17.82 -17.52 0.78
C THR A 83 18.29 -16.72 -0.42
N THR A 84 19.56 -16.86 -0.78
CA THR A 84 20.13 -16.32 -2.03
C THR A 84 20.16 -17.35 -3.16
N ASN A 85 19.77 -18.61 -2.88
CA ASN A 85 19.65 -19.65 -3.88
C ASN A 85 18.24 -19.64 -4.50
N ARG A 86 18.18 -19.48 -5.82
CA ARG A 86 16.92 -19.36 -6.56
C ARG A 86 16.03 -20.61 -6.47
N SER A 87 16.60 -21.79 -6.67
CA SER A 87 15.83 -23.05 -6.63
C SER A 87 15.24 -23.27 -5.25
N GLN A 88 16.02 -23.00 -4.20
CA GLN A 88 15.52 -23.05 -2.82
C GLN A 88 14.37 -22.07 -2.58
N MET A 89 14.48 -20.84 -3.09
CA MET A 89 13.41 -19.84 -2.96
C MET A 89 12.10 -20.30 -3.62
N GLU A 90 12.18 -20.84 -4.84
CA GLU A 90 11.01 -21.31 -5.61
C GLU A 90 10.30 -22.49 -4.93
N GLU A 91 11.04 -23.37 -4.24
CA GLU A 91 10.48 -24.46 -3.43
C GLU A 91 9.89 -23.93 -2.11
N MET A 92 10.65 -23.09 -1.40
CA MET A 92 10.27 -22.60 -0.08
C MET A 92 9.04 -21.71 -0.06
N VAL A 93 8.81 -20.90 -1.10
CA VAL A 93 7.72 -19.91 -1.13
C VAL A 93 6.33 -20.57 -0.96
N ARG A 94 6.21 -21.86 -1.29
CA ARG A 94 4.98 -22.65 -1.17
C ARG A 94 4.84 -23.37 0.17
N LEU A 95 5.91 -23.41 0.96
CA LEU A 95 5.95 -24.11 2.24
C LEU A 95 5.44 -23.22 3.38
N PRO A 96 4.71 -23.77 4.36
CA PRO A 96 4.49 -23.11 5.63
C PRO A 96 5.80 -22.71 6.30
N LEU A 97 5.80 -21.59 7.04
CA LEU A 97 7.00 -21.02 7.68
C LEU A 97 7.87 -22.05 8.44
N LYS A 98 7.25 -22.98 9.18
CA LYS A 98 7.97 -24.01 9.94
C LYS A 98 8.74 -24.95 9.00
N GLN A 99 8.13 -25.32 7.88
CA GLN A 99 8.74 -26.19 6.87
C GLN A 99 9.83 -25.47 6.08
N GLN A 100 9.69 -24.16 5.83
CA GLN A 100 10.77 -23.35 5.22
C GLN A 100 12.07 -23.42 6.05
N LYS A 101 11.96 -23.34 7.38
CA LYS A 101 13.13 -23.47 8.28
C LYS A 101 13.78 -24.84 8.15
N THR A 102 12.97 -25.91 8.25
CA THR A 102 13.45 -27.29 8.17
C THR A 102 14.12 -27.54 6.82
N TYR A 103 13.49 -27.13 5.73
CA TYR A 103 14.04 -27.24 4.38
C TYR A 103 15.45 -26.62 4.27
N LEU A 104 15.63 -25.39 4.77
CA LEU A 104 16.94 -24.74 4.73
C LEU A 104 18.01 -25.50 5.53
N LEU A 105 17.65 -26.03 6.70
CA LEU A 105 18.56 -26.84 7.51
C LEU A 105 18.96 -28.12 6.77
N ASP A 106 18.01 -28.78 6.12
CA ASP A 106 18.25 -30.02 5.35
C ASP A 106 19.13 -29.76 4.11
N GLN A 107 19.08 -28.54 3.56
CA GLN A 107 19.96 -28.07 2.49
C GLN A 107 21.34 -27.58 2.99
N GLY A 108 21.65 -27.75 4.28
CA GLY A 108 22.95 -27.40 4.86
C GLY A 108 23.10 -25.93 5.27
N VAL A 109 22.02 -25.13 5.28
CA VAL A 109 22.07 -23.74 5.77
C VAL A 109 22.11 -23.73 7.29
N VAL A 110 23.28 -23.40 7.85
CA VAL A 110 23.55 -23.48 9.29
C VAL A 110 22.71 -22.49 10.13
N SER A 111 22.42 -21.30 9.59
CA SER A 111 21.67 -20.26 10.29
C SER A 111 20.57 -19.64 9.41
N PRO A 112 19.40 -20.30 9.30
CA PRO A 112 18.28 -19.77 8.54
C PRO A 112 17.83 -18.40 9.06
N ILE A 113 17.83 -17.40 8.18
CA ILE A 113 17.48 -16.02 8.53
C ILE A 113 15.97 -15.83 8.37
N LYS A 114 15.28 -15.54 9.48
CA LYS A 114 13.86 -15.23 9.48
C LYS A 114 13.64 -13.74 9.17
N SER A 115 12.70 -13.46 8.27
CA SER A 115 12.23 -12.10 7.97
C SER A 115 10.70 -12.03 8.02
N TYR A 116 10.18 -10.82 7.89
CA TYR A 116 8.75 -10.59 7.74
C TYR A 116 8.47 -9.28 6.99
N LYS A 117 7.25 -9.18 6.48
CA LYS A 117 6.61 -7.93 6.07
C LYS A 117 5.21 -7.87 6.65
N GLN A 118 4.69 -6.66 6.75
CA GLN A 118 3.43 -6.34 7.39
C GLN A 118 2.72 -5.33 6.50
N THR A 119 1.43 -5.53 6.32
CA THR A 119 0.56 -4.70 5.48
C THR A 119 -0.62 -4.26 6.32
N ASP A 120 -1.07 -3.03 6.09
CA ASP A 120 -2.00 -2.33 6.97
C ASP A 120 -3.37 -3.01 7.05
N PHE A 121 -3.96 -3.36 5.91
CA PHE A 121 -5.33 -3.86 5.83
C PHE A 121 -5.43 -5.01 4.85
N VAL A 122 -5.81 -6.20 5.32
CA VAL A 122 -6.10 -7.36 4.48
C VAL A 122 -7.46 -7.93 4.82
N LYS A 123 -8.21 -8.30 3.77
CA LYS A 123 -9.49 -9.01 3.86
C LYS A 123 -9.69 -9.82 2.58
N ASN A 124 -10.04 -11.10 2.73
CA ASN A 124 -10.25 -12.08 1.64
C ASN A 124 -9.21 -11.97 0.50
N GLN A 125 -7.92 -11.98 0.86
CA GLN A 125 -6.80 -11.94 -0.09
C GLN A 125 -6.74 -10.65 -0.94
N ILE A 126 -7.34 -9.56 -0.48
CA ILE A 126 -7.09 -8.21 -0.99
C ILE A 126 -6.28 -7.47 0.07
N ALA A 127 -5.15 -6.86 -0.31
CA ALA A 127 -4.43 -5.92 0.56
C ALA A 127 -4.77 -4.50 0.17
N VAL A 128 -4.95 -3.62 1.15
CA VAL A 128 -5.08 -2.18 0.97
C VAL A 128 -3.99 -1.49 1.78
N GLU A 129 -3.29 -0.58 1.12
CA GLU A 129 -2.26 0.29 1.69
C GLU A 129 -2.69 1.74 1.52
N VAL A 130 -2.63 2.52 2.60
CA VAL A 130 -3.00 3.94 2.60
C VAL A 130 -1.75 4.76 2.80
N GLN A 131 -1.28 5.42 1.73
CA GLN A 131 0.02 6.06 1.73
C GLN A 131 -0.06 7.59 1.66
N PHE A 132 0.15 8.19 2.84
CA PHE A 132 0.49 9.62 2.99
C PHE A 132 1.97 9.80 3.39
N GLY A 133 2.80 8.80 3.04
CA GLY A 133 4.22 8.70 3.34
C GLY A 133 5.13 9.34 2.29
N LYS A 134 6.45 9.23 2.49
CA LYS A 134 7.45 9.68 1.51
C LYS A 134 7.46 8.77 0.29
N TYR A 135 7.79 9.32 -0.88
CA TYR A 135 7.89 8.59 -2.17
C TYR A 135 8.67 7.27 -2.07
N ALA A 136 9.76 7.24 -1.30
CA ALA A 136 10.58 6.03 -1.14
C ALA A 136 9.82 4.84 -0.51
N PHE A 137 8.86 5.11 0.39
CA PHE A 137 8.05 4.07 1.02
C PHE A 137 6.96 3.55 0.07
N VAL A 138 6.38 4.41 -0.75
CA VAL A 138 5.36 3.99 -1.73
C VAL A 138 5.98 3.14 -2.83
N ALA A 139 7.17 3.51 -3.32
CA ALA A 139 7.92 2.65 -4.24
C ALA A 139 8.23 1.28 -3.61
N PHE A 140 8.55 1.23 -2.31
CA PHE A 140 8.75 -0.04 -1.62
C PHE A 140 7.45 -0.86 -1.56
N ASP A 141 6.31 -0.23 -1.31
CA ASP A 141 5.03 -0.93 -1.22
C ASP A 141 4.61 -1.51 -2.58
N LEU A 142 4.66 -0.71 -3.63
CA LEU A 142 4.31 -1.09 -5.00
C LEU A 142 5.21 -2.21 -5.55
N PHE A 143 6.53 -2.10 -5.38
CA PHE A 143 7.49 -3.01 -6.05
C PHE A 143 8.00 -4.16 -5.19
N VAL A 144 7.88 -4.07 -3.85
CA VAL A 144 8.41 -5.09 -2.94
C VAL A 144 7.30 -5.71 -2.10
N LYS A 145 6.51 -4.91 -1.40
CA LYS A 145 5.55 -5.42 -0.42
C LYS A 145 4.42 -6.19 -1.09
N HIS A 146 3.67 -5.58 -2.00
CA HIS A 146 2.56 -6.26 -2.68
C HIS A 146 3.03 -7.52 -3.41
N LEU A 147 4.18 -7.48 -4.07
CA LEU A 147 4.77 -8.63 -4.74
C LEU A 147 5.08 -9.79 -3.76
N LEU A 148 5.63 -9.49 -2.59
CA LEU A 148 5.94 -10.50 -1.58
C LEU A 148 4.67 -11.18 -1.04
N PHE A 149 3.61 -10.41 -0.79
CA PHE A 149 2.33 -10.97 -0.36
C PHE A 149 1.64 -11.77 -1.47
N TYR A 150 1.73 -11.31 -2.73
CA TYR A 150 1.17 -12.00 -3.89
C TYR A 150 1.87 -13.32 -4.16
N SER A 151 3.21 -13.31 -4.27
CA SER A 151 4.01 -14.52 -4.48
C SER A 151 3.89 -15.53 -3.33
N GLY A 152 3.67 -15.04 -2.10
CA GLY A 152 3.38 -15.88 -0.93
C GLY A 152 1.94 -16.42 -0.87
N GLY A 153 1.08 -16.14 -1.86
CA GLY A 153 -0.31 -16.60 -1.90
C GLY A 153 -1.24 -15.91 -0.88
N ILE A 154 -0.78 -14.81 -0.26
CA ILE A 154 -1.54 -14.09 0.77
C ILE A 154 -2.57 -13.15 0.13
N ILE A 155 -2.27 -12.60 -1.04
CA ILE A 155 -3.18 -11.71 -1.78
C ILE A 155 -3.27 -12.09 -3.26
N HIS A 156 -4.39 -11.72 -3.88
CA HIS A 156 -4.59 -11.76 -5.33
C HIS A 156 -4.42 -10.38 -5.97
N VAL A 157 -4.79 -9.31 -5.25
CA VAL A 157 -4.70 -7.92 -5.71
C VAL A 157 -4.23 -7.03 -4.55
N GLY A 158 -3.31 -6.12 -4.84
CA GLY A 158 -2.95 -5.02 -3.96
C GLY A 158 -3.70 -3.74 -4.34
N VAL A 159 -4.15 -2.97 -3.36
CA VAL A 159 -4.80 -1.67 -3.55
C VAL A 159 -3.95 -0.60 -2.87
N GLU A 160 -3.58 0.44 -3.61
CA GLU A 160 -2.75 1.53 -3.12
C GLU A 160 -3.56 2.84 -3.16
N ILE A 161 -3.85 3.42 -2.00
CA ILE A 161 -4.60 4.68 -1.89
C ILE A 161 -3.62 5.82 -1.67
N LEU A 162 -3.57 6.75 -2.63
CA LEU A 162 -2.63 7.87 -2.66
C LEU A 162 -3.36 9.22 -2.78
N PRO A 163 -2.84 10.31 -2.18
CA PRO A 163 -3.34 11.63 -2.46
C PRO A 163 -3.04 12.02 -3.91
N MET A 164 -3.97 12.71 -4.58
CA MET A 164 -3.65 13.44 -5.81
C MET A 164 -2.70 14.61 -5.52
N MET A 165 -1.93 15.05 -6.50
CA MET A 165 -1.15 16.29 -6.40
C MET A 165 -2.03 17.49 -6.01
N ALA A 166 -3.28 17.51 -6.47
CA ALA A 166 -4.26 18.53 -6.11
C ALA A 166 -4.50 18.64 -4.59
N MET A 167 -4.50 17.52 -3.85
CA MET A 167 -4.63 17.53 -2.39
C MET A 167 -3.42 18.17 -1.70
N SER A 168 -2.24 18.10 -2.32
CA SER A 168 -1.01 18.69 -1.78
C SER A 168 -0.93 20.21 -1.98
N LYS A 169 -1.69 20.78 -2.91
CA LYS A 169 -1.67 22.21 -3.24
C LYS A 169 -2.64 23.00 -2.35
N ASP A 170 -2.22 24.19 -1.91
CA ASP A 170 -3.14 25.15 -1.28
C ASP A 170 -3.58 26.21 -2.31
N PRO A 171 -4.89 26.45 -2.51
CA PRO A 171 -5.40 27.52 -3.36
C PRO A 171 -4.85 28.92 -3.01
N ALA A 172 -4.54 29.19 -1.74
CA ALA A 172 -3.95 30.45 -1.28
C ALA A 172 -2.42 30.50 -1.41
N GLY A 173 -1.82 29.50 -2.07
CA GLY A 173 -0.37 29.39 -2.25
C GLY A 173 0.31 28.52 -1.18
N GLY A 174 1.37 27.83 -1.59
CA GLY A 174 2.07 26.84 -0.76
C GLY A 174 1.40 25.46 -0.82
N ARG A 175 1.51 24.69 0.26
CA ARG A 175 1.05 23.29 0.30
C ARG A 175 0.09 23.02 1.45
N MET A 176 -0.64 21.93 1.30
CA MET A 176 -1.58 21.35 2.27
C MET A 176 -1.07 20.02 2.85
N LEU A 177 -0.03 19.45 2.26
CA LEU A 177 0.72 18.29 2.73
C LEU A 177 2.21 18.67 2.86
N SER A 178 2.96 17.91 3.67
CA SER A 178 4.41 18.15 3.81
C SER A 178 5.19 17.80 2.54
N THR A 179 6.36 18.43 2.38
CA THR A 179 7.26 18.13 1.26
C THR A 179 7.57 16.64 1.12
N GLY A 180 7.61 16.14 -0.12
CA GLY A 180 8.10 14.82 -0.46
C GLY A 180 7.13 13.68 -0.14
N ILE A 181 5.88 14.00 0.17
CA ILE A 181 4.80 13.02 0.21
C ILE A 181 4.53 12.55 -1.22
N ALA A 182 4.40 11.24 -1.40
CA ALA A 182 4.06 10.62 -2.68
C ALA A 182 2.67 11.07 -3.15
N TYR A 183 2.43 11.04 -4.45
CA TYR A 183 1.15 11.41 -5.02
C TYR A 183 0.82 10.53 -6.22
N TYR A 184 -0.47 10.29 -6.43
CA TYR A 184 -1.00 9.37 -7.42
C TYR A 184 -0.32 9.51 -8.79
N GLU A 185 -0.27 10.73 -9.33
CA GLU A 185 0.26 10.99 -10.67
C GLU A 185 1.74 10.57 -10.79
N GLY A 186 2.53 10.82 -9.75
CA GLY A 186 3.95 10.47 -9.72
C GLY A 186 4.18 8.95 -9.65
N GLU A 187 3.38 8.24 -8.86
CA GLU A 187 3.55 6.81 -8.65
C GLU A 187 2.98 5.97 -9.83
N VAL A 188 1.87 6.40 -10.43
CA VAL A 188 1.40 5.83 -11.69
C VAL A 188 2.44 6.05 -12.80
N TYR A 189 3.02 7.24 -12.87
CA TYR A 189 4.12 7.51 -13.82
C TYR A 189 5.32 6.59 -13.58
N ASN A 190 5.69 6.31 -12.32
CA ASN A 190 6.76 5.36 -12.00
C ASN A 190 6.43 3.95 -12.54
N ILE A 191 5.23 3.43 -12.31
CA ILE A 191 4.81 2.11 -12.83
C ILE A 191 4.85 2.07 -14.36
N LEU A 192 4.27 3.07 -15.03
CA LEU A 192 4.27 3.15 -16.49
C LEU A 192 5.69 3.12 -17.06
N ARG A 193 6.66 3.76 -16.38
CA ARG A 193 8.07 3.76 -16.79
C ARG A 193 8.78 2.42 -16.60
N HIS A 194 8.34 1.57 -15.68
CA HIS A 194 8.90 0.23 -15.51
C HIS A 194 8.46 -0.75 -16.62
N GLY A 195 7.42 -0.40 -17.37
CA GLY A 195 6.88 -1.21 -18.46
C GLY A 195 5.65 -2.02 -18.04
N ARG A 196 4.97 -2.60 -19.03
CA ARG A 196 3.57 -3.08 -18.90
C ARG A 196 3.37 -4.19 -17.86
N THR A 197 4.40 -4.96 -17.54
CA THR A 197 4.29 -6.14 -16.67
C THR A 197 4.95 -5.96 -15.31
N SER A 198 5.48 -4.77 -15.01
CA SER A 198 6.21 -4.50 -13.77
C SER A 198 5.45 -3.48 -12.92
N PRO A 199 5.19 -3.77 -11.63
CA PRO A 199 5.54 -5.00 -10.92
C PRO A 199 4.65 -6.18 -11.35
N PRO A 200 5.11 -7.45 -11.25
CA PRO A 200 4.35 -8.62 -11.71
C PRO A 200 3.29 -9.06 -10.66
N VAL A 201 2.47 -8.11 -10.20
CA VAL A 201 1.37 -8.29 -9.25
C VAL A 201 0.20 -7.42 -9.71
N PRO A 202 -1.05 -7.91 -9.74
CA PRO A 202 -2.21 -7.07 -10.01
C PRO A 202 -2.39 -5.99 -8.95
N LEU A 203 -2.52 -4.74 -9.39
CA LEU A 203 -2.70 -3.59 -8.51
C LEU A 203 -3.87 -2.72 -8.96
N LEU A 204 -4.55 -2.10 -7.99
CA LEU A 204 -5.41 -0.94 -8.21
C LEU A 204 -4.83 0.24 -7.44
N ILE A 205 -4.47 1.31 -8.15
CA ILE A 205 -4.03 2.56 -7.51
C ILE A 205 -5.19 3.54 -7.56
N ILE A 206 -5.51 4.13 -6.41
CA ILE A 206 -6.65 5.04 -6.24
C ILE A 206 -6.13 6.42 -5.82
N GLY A 207 -6.37 7.41 -6.65
CA GLY A 207 -6.04 8.81 -6.39
C GLY A 207 -7.20 9.53 -5.69
N ILE A 208 -6.95 10.09 -4.51
CA ILE A 208 -7.99 10.72 -3.69
C ILE A 208 -7.71 12.19 -3.35
N VAL A 209 -8.78 12.93 -3.06
CA VAL A 209 -8.74 14.28 -2.50
C VAL A 209 -9.80 14.41 -1.40
N PRO A 210 -9.70 15.42 -0.51
CA PRO A 210 -10.71 15.75 0.48
C PRO A 210 -12.12 15.81 -0.12
#